data_AF-A0A318L9Y4-F1
#
_entry.id   AF-A0A318L9Y4-F1
#
_cell.length_a   1.000
_cell.length_b   1.000
_cell.length_c   1.000
_cell.angle_alpha   90.00
_cell.angle_beta   90.00
_cell.angle_gamma   90.00
#
_symmetry.space_group_name_H-M   'P 1'
#
loop_
_entity.id
_entity.type
_entity.pdbx_description
1 polymer ?
#
loop_
_entity_poly.entity_id
_entity_poly.type
_entity_poly.pdbx_seq_one_letter_code
_entity_poly.pdbx_strand_id
1 'polypeptide(L)'
;MNHNHIATVGDLIAALDRYDATTPVRCATQPGYPLEHTIGRVVRTPDDADGAPPTDPPVVWLGVGEHVGYLPAPAADALGWS
;
A
#
# COMPACT_ATOMS: atom_id res chain seq x y z
N MET A 1 5.26 19.39 -6.93
CA MET A 1 4.46 18.15 -6.98
C MET A 1 5.42 16.98 -7.10
N ASN A 2 5.93 16.47 -5.98
CA ASN A 2 6.81 15.30 -6.02
C ASN A 2 5.91 14.09 -6.22
N HIS A 3 5.92 13.55 -7.44
CA HIS A 3 5.25 12.31 -7.77
C HIS A 3 5.98 11.19 -7.06
N ASN A 4 5.60 10.93 -5.82
CA ASN A 4 6.13 9.87 -4.96
C ASN A 4 5.55 8.52 -5.41
N HIS A 5 5.71 8.21 -6.70
CA HIS A 5 5.16 7.01 -7.29
C HIS A 5 6.01 5.81 -6.87
N ILE A 6 5.43 4.94 -6.06
CA ILE A 6 6.00 3.65 -5.67
C ILE A 6 5.58 2.64 -6.74
N ALA A 7 6.50 2.22 -7.60
CA ALA A 7 6.22 1.33 -8.73
C ALA A 7 6.72 -0.10 -8.50
N THR A 8 7.74 -0.27 -7.64
CA THR A 8 8.33 -1.57 -7.34
C THR A 8 8.30 -1.89 -5.85
N VAL A 9 8.52 -3.16 -5.52
CA VAL A 9 8.73 -3.60 -4.13
C VAL A 9 9.93 -2.90 -3.50
N GLY A 10 10.99 -2.65 -4.26
CA GLY A 10 12.18 -1.95 -3.78
C GLY A 10 11.88 -0.50 -3.39
N ASP A 11 11.07 0.21 -4.20
CA ASP A 11 10.65 1.58 -3.89
C ASP A 11 9.81 1.62 -2.61
N LEU A 12 8.93 0.63 -2.43
CA LEU A 12 8.10 0.53 -1.23
C LEU A 12 8.96 0.28 0.02
N ILE A 13 9.93 -0.65 -0.07
CA ILE A 13 10.85 -0.93 1.03
C ILE A 13 11.64 0.33 1.38
N ALA A 14 12.26 1.00 0.40
CA ALA A 14 13.04 2.20 0.64
C ALA A 14 12.20 3.33 1.28
N ALA A 15 10.92 3.46 0.89
CA ALA A 15 10.01 4.43 1.48
C ALA A 15 9.64 4.10 2.94
N LEU A 16 9.56 2.82 3.31
CA LEU A 16 9.23 2.35 4.66
C LEU A 16 10.44 2.27 5.59
N ASP A 17 11.63 1.97 5.06
CA ASP A 17 12.88 1.74 5.82
C ASP A 17 13.32 2.94 6.68
N ARG A 18 12.83 4.14 6.37
CA ARG A 18 13.08 5.35 7.16
C ARG A 18 12.29 5.44 8.47
N TYR A 19 11.34 4.54 8.71
CA TYR A 19 10.48 4.53 9.90
C TYR A 19 10.87 3.39 10.85
N ASP A 20 10.50 3.53 12.13
CA ASP A 20 10.68 2.45 13.10
C ASP A 20 9.85 1.22 12.68
N ALA A 21 10.47 0.04 12.67
CA ALA A 21 9.88 -1.20 12.17
C ALA A 21 8.66 -1.69 12.97
N THR A 22 8.45 -1.17 14.18
CA THR A 22 7.28 -1.48 15.01
C THR A 22 6.13 -0.49 14.81
N THR A 23 6.33 0.56 14.00
CA THR A 23 5.30 1.55 13.68
C THR A 23 4.15 0.89 12.89
N PRO A 24 2.89 1.04 13.34
CA PRO A 24 1.75 0.49 12.60
C PRO A 24 1.58 1.09 11.19
N VAL A 25 1.29 0.24 10.20
CA VAL A 25 0.98 0.65 8.82
C VAL A 25 -0.54 0.57 8.56
N ARG A 26 -1.08 1.57 7.84
CA ARG A 26 -2.49 1.66 7.42
C ARG A 26 -2.59 2.07 5.95
N CYS A 27 -3.64 1.61 5.27
CA CYS A 27 -4.01 2.07 3.93
C CYS A 27 -5.05 3.19 4.06
N ALA A 28 -4.78 4.33 3.43
CA ALA A 28 -5.72 5.43 3.36
C ALA A 28 -6.43 5.42 1.99
N THR A 29 -7.73 5.71 1.96
CA THR A 29 -8.48 5.94 0.70
C THR A 29 -9.40 7.16 0.83
N GLN A 30 -9.72 7.82 -0.29
CA GLN A 30 -10.68 8.94 -0.33
C GLN A 30 -11.70 8.81 -1.48
N PRO A 31 -12.61 7.82 -1.43
CA PRO A 31 -13.70 7.71 -2.41
C PRO A 31 -14.79 8.79 -2.22
N GLY A 32 -14.73 9.57 -1.13
CA GLY A 32 -15.61 10.69 -0.83
C GLY A 32 -15.31 11.35 0.52
N TYR A 33 -14.88 10.55 1.50
CA TYR A 33 -14.29 11.00 2.77
C TYR A 33 -12.95 10.29 3.00
N PRO A 34 -11.99 10.89 3.73
CA PRO A 34 -10.75 10.21 4.12
C PRO A 34 -11.02 9.05 5.09
N LEU A 35 -10.69 7.83 4.67
CA LEU A 35 -10.87 6.59 5.44
C LEU A 35 -9.52 5.92 5.67
N GLU A 36 -9.37 5.24 6.82
CA GLU A 36 -8.21 4.41 7.12
C GLU A 36 -8.57 2.92 7.29
N HIS A 37 -7.74 2.07 6.71
CA HIS A 37 -7.90 0.63 6.70
C HIS A 37 -6.60 -0.06 7.14
N THR A 38 -6.69 -1.29 7.63
CA THR A 38 -5.50 -2.14 7.75
C THR A 38 -5.00 -2.56 6.37
N ILE A 39 -3.74 -3.01 6.29
CA ILE A 39 -3.24 -3.73 5.10
C ILE A 39 -3.63 -5.21 5.28
N GLY A 40 -4.26 -5.77 4.26
CA GLY A 40 -4.64 -7.17 4.18
C GLY A 40 -3.51 -8.05 3.62
N ARG A 41 -3.89 -9.07 2.85
CA ARG A 41 -2.95 -10.05 2.31
C ARG A 41 -2.02 -9.42 1.27
N VAL A 42 -0.75 -9.82 1.31
CA VAL A 42 0.23 -9.54 0.24
C VAL A 42 0.34 -10.78 -0.64
N VAL A 43 0.15 -10.61 -1.95
CA VAL A 43 0.22 -11.72 -2.93
C VAL A 43 1.02 -11.32 -4.15
N ARG A 44 1.68 -12.27 -4.81
CA ARG A 44 2.38 -12.07 -6.08
C ARG A 44 1.64 -12.83 -7.18
N THR A 45 1.52 -12.22 -8.36
CA THR A 45 0.98 -12.86 -9.56
C THR A 45 1.96 -12.75 -10.73
N PRO A 46 2.06 -13.75 -11.63
CA PRO A 46 1.51 -15.10 -11.43
C PRO A 46 2.19 -15.79 -10.23
N ASP A 47 1.49 -16.75 -9.63
CA ASP A 47 2.03 -17.55 -8.53
C ASP A 47 3.07 -18.52 -9.10
N ASP A 48 4.20 -18.69 -8.41
CA ASP A 48 5.26 -19.62 -8.85
C ASP A 48 4.84 -21.09 -8.68
N ALA A 49 3.68 -21.35 -8.04
CA ALA A 49 3.16 -22.68 -7.73
C ALA A 49 2.68 -23.48 -8.95
N ASP A 50 2.36 -22.83 -10.08
CA ASP A 50 1.66 -23.49 -11.19
C ASP A 50 2.57 -24.27 -12.16
N GLY A 51 3.89 -24.25 -11.96
CA GLY A 51 4.87 -25.06 -12.72
C GLY A 51 4.98 -24.74 -14.22
N ALA A 52 4.07 -23.94 -14.77
CA ALA A 52 4.14 -23.37 -16.10
C ALA A 52 4.92 -22.04 -16.07
N PRO A 53 5.70 -21.71 -17.12
CA PRO A 53 6.35 -20.42 -17.20
C PRO A 53 5.30 -19.28 -17.17
N PRO A 54 5.49 -18.27 -16.32
CA PRO A 54 4.68 -17.04 -16.31
C PRO A 54 4.48 -16.46 -17.70
N THR A 55 3.24 -16.22 -18.10
CA THR A 55 2.92 -15.48 -19.34
C THR A 55 3.05 -13.97 -19.16
N ASP A 56 2.94 -13.49 -17.91
CA ASP A 56 2.95 -12.08 -17.55
C ASP A 56 4.09 -11.76 -16.56
N PRO A 57 4.61 -10.52 -16.56
CA PRO A 57 5.61 -10.09 -15.59
C PRO A 57 5.03 -10.12 -14.16
N PRO A 58 5.87 -10.41 -13.16
CA PRO A 58 5.41 -10.51 -11.79
C PRO A 58 4.96 -9.15 -11.21
N VAL A 59 3.83 -9.15 -10.51
CA VAL A 59 3.29 -7.99 -9.77
C VAL A 59 2.97 -8.40 -8.34
N VAL A 60 3.32 -7.55 -7.37
CA VAL A 60 2.95 -7.74 -5.96
C VAL A 60 1.76 -6.84 -5.64
N TRP A 61 0.71 -7.42 -5.06
CA TRP A 61 -0.52 -6.76 -4.68
C TRP A 61 -0.62 -6.66 -3.16
N LEU A 62 -1.05 -5.51 -2.68
CA LEU A 62 -1.41 -5.27 -1.28
C LEU A 62 -2.92 -5.20 -1.18
N GLY A 63 -3.55 -6.17 -0.52
CA GLY A 63 -4.98 -6.12 -0.24
C GLY A 63 -5.31 -5.00 0.75
N VAL A 64 -6.43 -4.31 0.56
CA VAL A 64 -7.02 -3.46 1.60
C VAL A 64 -7.69 -4.36 2.63
N GLY A 65 -7.39 -4.15 3.90
CA GLY A 65 -7.94 -4.90 5.02
C GLY A 65 -9.21 -4.27 5.59
N GLU A 66 -9.41 -4.48 6.90
CA GLU A 66 -10.57 -3.98 7.64
C GLU A 66 -10.57 -2.45 7.70
N HIS A 67 -11.78 -1.87 7.68
CA HIS A 67 -11.98 -0.44 7.96
C HIS A 67 -11.78 -0.18 9.46
N VAL A 68 -10.91 0.77 9.79
CA VAL A 68 -10.61 1.16 11.18
C VAL A 68 -11.40 2.41 11.57
N GLY A 69 -11.49 3.39 10.68
CA GLY A 69 -12.19 4.64 10.94
C GLY A 69 -11.96 5.72 9.89
N TYR A 70 -12.21 6.97 10.28
CA TYR A 70 -11.81 8.12 9.47
C TYR A 70 -10.31 8.35 9.59
N LEU A 71 -9.68 8.73 8.47
CA LEU A 71 -8.27 9.09 8.50
C LEU A 71 -8.07 10.36 9.34
N PRO A 72 -7.07 10.42 10.24
CA PRO A 72 -6.76 11.62 11.00
C PRO A 72 -6.44 12.81 10.08
N ALA A 73 -6.93 14.01 10.43
CA ALA A 73 -6.75 15.22 9.63
C ALA A 73 -5.28 15.51 9.24
N PRO A 74 -4.28 15.39 10.14
CA PRO A 74 -2.88 15.61 9.75
C PRO A 74 -2.38 14.67 8.65
N ALA A 75 -2.90 13.44 8.59
CA ALA A 75 -2.57 12.49 7.54
C ALA A 75 -3.30 12.81 6.23
N ALA A 76 -4.56 13.26 6.30
CA ALA A 76 -5.29 13.74 5.13
C ALA A 76 -4.61 14.96 4.49
N ASP A 77 -4.19 15.94 5.31
CA ASP A 77 -3.48 17.14 4.85
C ASP A 77 -2.15 16.77 4.19
N ALA A 78 -1.37 15.86 4.80
CA ALA A 78 -0.10 15.39 4.25
C ALA A 78 -0.26 14.64 2.92
N LEU A 79 -1.43 14.02 2.69
CA LEU A 79 -1.81 13.37 1.43
C LEU A 79 -2.43 14.34 0.42
N GLY A 80 -2.68 15.60 0.80
CA GLY A 80 -3.30 16.62 -0.05
C GLY A 80 -4.80 16.42 -0.27
N TRP A 81 -5.48 15.80 0.71
CA TRP A 81 -6.91 15.44 0.64
C TRP A 81 -7.82 16.47 1.31
N SER A 82 -7.22 17.55 1.82
CA SER A 82 -7.83 18.70 2.49
C SER A 82 -7.94 19.93 1.58
#